data_AF-B4FLJ4-F1
#
_entry.id   AF-B4FLJ4-F1
#
_cell.length_a   1.000
_cell.length_b   1.000
_cell.length_c   1.000
_cell.angle_alpha   90.00
_cell.angle_beta   90.00
_cell.angle_gamma   90.00
#
_symmetry.space_group_name_H-M   'P 1'
#
loop_
_entity.id
_entity.type
_entity.pdbx_description
1 polymer ?
#
loop_
_entity_poly.entity_id
_entity_poly.type
_entity_poly.pdbx_seq_one_letter_code
_entity_poly.pdbx_strand_id
1 'polypeptide(L)'
;MAEITLEPSDLMAQTNKRIVPKFTEIFPVEDANYPYSAFIASVRKDVIKHCTDHKGIFQPVLPPEKKVPELWFYTELKTRTSSITLAIRMDNLYLVGFRTPGGVWWEFGKDGDTHLLGDNPRWLGFGGRYQDLIGNKGLETVTMGRAEMTRAVNDLAKKKKMATLEEEEVQMQMQMPEAADLAAAAAADPQAGTKSKLVKLVVMVCEGLRFNTVSRTVDAGFNSQHGVTLTVTQGKQVQKWDRISKAAFEWADHPTAVIPDMQKLGIKDKNEAARIVALVKNQTTAAAATAASADNDDDEA
;
A
#
# COMPACT_ATOMS: atom_id res chain seq x y z
N MET A 1 -8.04 -18.52 0.10
CA MET A 1 -8.65 -17.72 1.18
C MET A 1 -9.78 -18.59 1.70
N ALA A 2 -9.71 -19.08 2.93
CA ALA A 2 -10.88 -19.71 3.54
C ALA A 2 -11.86 -18.59 3.90
N GLU A 3 -13.10 -18.69 3.42
CA GLU A 3 -14.20 -17.82 3.83
C GLU A 3 -14.54 -18.13 5.28
N ILE A 4 -14.34 -17.15 6.16
CA ILE A 4 -14.81 -17.21 7.53
C ILE A 4 -15.80 -16.06 7.71
N THR A 5 -17.06 -16.45 7.77
CA THR A 5 -18.24 -15.61 7.99
C THR A 5 -18.08 -14.82 9.29
N LEU A 6 -18.32 -13.50 9.25
CA LEU A 6 -18.37 -12.65 10.43
C LEU A 6 -19.77 -12.71 11.05
N GLU A 7 -19.83 -12.70 12.38
CA GLU A 7 -21.10 -12.53 13.11
C GLU A 7 -21.61 -11.08 12.94
N PRO A 8 -22.93 -10.86 12.74
CA PRO A 8 -23.50 -9.55 12.46
C PRO A 8 -23.24 -8.45 13.52
N SER A 9 -22.99 -8.84 14.77
CA SER A 9 -22.69 -7.91 15.87
C SER A 9 -21.34 -7.21 15.73
N ASP A 10 -20.33 -7.92 15.20
CA ASP A 10 -18.98 -7.37 14.99
C ASP A 10 -18.95 -6.39 13.80
N LEU A 11 -19.86 -6.59 12.83
CA LEU A 11 -20.07 -5.70 11.69
C LEU A 11 -20.72 -4.36 12.10
N MET A 12 -21.74 -4.39 12.96
CA MET A 12 -22.47 -3.19 13.40
C MET A 12 -21.65 -2.30 14.33
N ALA A 13 -20.71 -2.86 15.11
CA ALA A 13 -19.81 -2.08 15.96
C ALA A 13 -18.71 -1.34 15.17
N GLN A 14 -18.43 -1.78 13.93
CA GLN A 14 -17.33 -1.30 13.10
C GLN A 14 -17.68 -0.05 12.29
N THR A 15 -18.92 0.04 11.79
CA THR A 15 -19.42 1.19 11.00
C THR A 15 -19.45 2.50 11.80
N ASN A 16 -19.40 2.42 13.14
CA ASN A 16 -19.39 3.58 14.05
C ASN A 16 -18.03 3.89 14.68
N LYS A 17 -16.96 3.13 14.40
CA LYS A 17 -15.65 3.36 15.03
C LYS A 17 -14.80 4.31 14.19
N ARG A 18 -14.71 5.57 14.64
CA ARG A 18 -13.81 6.56 14.04
C ARG A 18 -12.36 6.07 14.14
N ILE A 19 -11.71 5.87 13.00
CA ILE A 19 -10.29 5.51 12.96
C ILE A 19 -9.48 6.72 13.41
N VAL A 20 -8.62 6.51 14.40
CA VAL A 20 -7.63 7.50 14.84
C VAL A 20 -6.25 6.96 14.45
N PRO A 21 -5.55 7.60 13.50
CA PRO A 21 -4.20 7.17 13.14
C PRO A 21 -3.25 7.39 14.33
N LYS A 22 -2.25 6.52 14.48
CA LYS A 22 -1.20 6.67 15.49
C LYS A 22 -0.33 7.89 15.21
N PHE A 23 -0.13 8.20 13.94
CA PHE A 23 0.53 9.42 13.47
C PHE A 23 0.10 9.74 12.04
N THR A 24 0.31 10.99 11.62
CA THR A 24 0.10 11.44 10.25
C THR A 24 1.40 12.08 9.76
N GLU A 25 2.00 11.50 8.71
CA GLU A 25 3.16 12.09 8.05
C GLU A 25 2.73 12.96 6.88
N ILE A 26 3.32 14.15 6.77
CA ILE A 26 3.04 15.08 5.67
C ILE A 26 4.21 15.07 4.71
N PHE A 27 3.94 14.80 3.44
CA PHE A 27 4.94 14.90 2.37
C PHE A 27 4.61 16.05 1.41
N PRO A 28 5.39 17.14 1.41
CA PRO A 28 5.24 18.22 0.43
C PRO A 28 5.82 17.79 -0.92
N VAL A 29 5.01 17.13 -1.74
CA VAL A 29 5.42 16.44 -2.98
C VAL A 29 6.19 17.35 -3.93
N GLU A 30 5.82 18.63 -4.04
CA GLU A 30 6.47 19.58 -4.95
C GLU A 30 7.66 20.33 -4.35
N ASP A 31 7.95 20.15 -3.06
CA ASP A 31 9.13 20.75 -2.44
C ASP A 31 10.39 19.96 -2.82
N ALA A 32 11.16 20.50 -3.76
CA ALA A 32 12.40 19.89 -4.23
C ALA A 32 13.48 19.80 -3.13
N ASN A 33 13.37 20.63 -2.08
CA ASN A 33 14.31 20.60 -0.95
C ASN A 33 13.99 19.49 0.06
N TYR A 34 12.81 18.88 -0.04
CA TYR A 34 12.43 17.73 0.76
C TYR A 34 12.66 16.45 -0.08
N PRO A 35 13.76 15.71 0.14
CA PRO A 35 14.05 14.50 -0.62
C PRO A 35 13.10 13.37 -0.22
N TYR A 36 12.79 12.49 -1.17
CA TYR A 36 11.91 11.35 -0.93
C TYR A 36 12.49 10.39 0.12
N SER A 37 13.80 10.19 0.16
CA SER A 37 14.48 9.42 1.21
C SER A 37 14.23 9.94 2.62
N ALA A 38 14.16 11.27 2.83
CA ALA A 38 13.84 11.83 4.14
C ALA A 38 12.41 11.49 4.57
N PHE A 39 11.45 11.50 3.63
CA PHE A 39 10.07 11.12 3.91
C PHE A 39 9.98 9.65 4.31
N ILE A 40 10.59 8.75 3.54
CA ILE A 40 10.60 7.32 3.87
C ILE A 40 11.31 7.06 5.20
N ALA A 41 12.41 7.74 5.49
CA ALA A 41 13.12 7.60 6.76
C ALA A 41 12.26 8.08 7.94
N SER A 42 11.56 9.21 7.80
CA SER A 42 10.64 9.74 8.82
C SER A 42 9.53 8.75 9.13
N VAL A 43 8.80 8.31 8.10
CA VAL A 43 7.69 7.37 8.25
C VAL A 43 8.18 6.04 8.83
N ARG A 44 9.30 5.48 8.33
CA ARG A 44 9.86 4.22 8.88
C ARG A 44 10.24 4.37 10.34
N LYS A 45 10.86 5.48 10.74
CA LYS A 45 11.21 5.73 12.14
C LYS A 45 9.99 5.63 13.06
N ASP A 46 8.84 6.16 12.62
CA ASP A 46 7.62 6.13 13.41
C ASP A 46 6.89 4.79 13.35
N VAL A 47 6.90 4.09 12.20
CA VAL A 47 6.41 2.70 12.10
C VAL A 47 7.22 1.77 13.02
N ILE A 48 8.55 1.90 13.05
CA ILE A 48 9.45 1.03 13.83
C ILE A 48 9.17 1.10 15.34
N LYS A 49 8.65 2.22 15.86
CA LYS A 49 8.21 2.33 17.26
C LYS A 49 7.11 1.33 17.64
N HIS A 50 6.40 0.79 16.64
CA HIS A 50 5.34 -0.21 16.80
C HIS A 50 5.76 -1.59 16.31
N CYS A 51 7.00 -1.75 15.84
CA CYS A 51 7.56 -3.04 15.48
C CYS A 51 8.15 -3.74 16.71
N THR A 52 8.45 -5.02 16.55
CA THR A 52 9.19 -5.82 17.52
C THR A 52 10.51 -6.28 16.92
N ASP A 53 11.51 -6.43 17.79
CA ASP A 53 12.75 -7.11 17.44
C ASP A 53 12.54 -8.62 17.59
N HIS A 54 13.06 -9.39 16.63
CA HIS A 54 13.04 -10.85 16.68
C HIS A 54 14.45 -11.39 16.56
N LYS A 55 14.85 -12.27 17.47
CA LYS A 55 16.18 -12.89 17.46
C LYS A 55 16.43 -13.55 16.11
N GLY A 56 17.56 -13.25 15.48
CA GLY A 56 17.95 -13.81 14.18
C GLY A 56 17.43 -13.06 12.94
N ILE A 57 16.50 -12.11 13.11
CA ILE A 57 15.98 -11.25 12.04
C ILE A 57 16.61 -9.85 12.15
N PHE A 58 17.14 -9.31 11.04
CA PHE A 58 17.75 -7.97 11.04
C PHE A 58 16.73 -6.84 10.92
N GLN A 59 15.63 -7.10 10.23
CA GLN A 59 14.58 -6.14 9.94
C GLN A 59 13.60 -6.07 11.12
N PRO A 60 13.08 -4.89 11.46
CA PRO A 60 11.97 -4.78 12.41
C PRO A 60 10.75 -5.57 11.91
N VAL A 61 10.13 -6.33 12.82
CA VAL A 61 8.97 -7.17 12.55
C VAL A 61 7.70 -6.37 12.85
N LEU A 62 6.81 -6.25 11.87
CA LEU A 62 5.55 -5.52 12.01
C LEU A 62 4.62 -6.16 13.08
N PRO A 63 3.61 -5.43 13.56
CA PRO A 63 2.55 -6.00 14.38
C PRO A 63 1.85 -7.21 13.71
N PRO A 64 1.33 -8.18 14.47
CA PRO A 64 0.54 -9.27 13.93
C PRO A 64 -0.69 -8.76 13.15
N GLU A 65 -0.93 -9.34 11.98
CA GLU A 65 -2.07 -8.97 11.14
C GLU A 65 -3.39 -9.43 11.77
N LYS A 66 -4.35 -8.50 11.87
CA LYS A 66 -5.70 -8.78 12.37
C LYS A 66 -6.73 -8.60 11.25
N LYS A 67 -7.86 -9.31 11.35
CA LYS A 67 -8.96 -9.15 10.37
C LYS A 67 -9.44 -7.69 10.33
N VAL A 68 -9.59 -7.11 11.51
CA VAL A 68 -9.88 -5.69 11.72
C VAL A 68 -8.57 -5.01 12.14
N PRO A 69 -8.05 -4.02 11.40
CA PRO A 69 -6.78 -3.42 11.71
C PRO A 69 -6.90 -2.51 12.93
N GLU A 70 -6.06 -2.72 13.94
CA GLU A 70 -6.07 -1.91 15.16
C GLU A 70 -5.17 -0.67 15.07
N LEU A 71 -4.14 -0.76 14.24
CA LEU A 71 -3.10 0.25 14.10
C LEU A 71 -3.09 0.78 12.68
N TRP A 72 -3.25 2.10 12.59
CA TRP A 72 -3.26 2.85 11.34
C TRP A 72 -2.26 3.99 11.45
N PHE A 73 -1.68 4.37 10.33
CA PHE A 73 -1.04 5.66 10.19
C PHE A 73 -1.46 6.27 8.87
N TYR A 74 -1.48 7.60 8.83
CA TYR A 74 -1.86 8.33 7.64
C TYR A 74 -0.65 8.99 7.00
N THR A 75 -0.67 9.11 5.67
CA THR A 75 0.29 9.95 4.96
C THR A 75 -0.48 10.97 4.13
N GLU A 76 -0.34 12.26 4.45
CA GLU A 76 -0.91 13.36 3.65
C GLU A 76 0.10 13.77 2.59
N LEU A 77 -0.25 13.51 1.33
CA LEU A 77 0.55 13.95 0.18
C LEU A 77 0.01 15.31 -0.27
N LYS A 78 0.85 16.35 -0.19
CA LYS A 78 0.45 17.74 -0.50
C LYS A 78 1.19 18.26 -1.71
N THR A 79 0.43 18.77 -2.67
CA THR A 79 0.93 19.54 -3.82
C THR A 79 0.66 21.02 -3.56
N ARG A 80 1.04 21.89 -4.50
CA ARG A 80 0.69 23.31 -4.41
C ARG A 80 -0.81 23.58 -4.53
N THR A 81 -1.54 22.67 -5.18
CA THR A 81 -2.93 22.87 -5.57
C THR A 81 -3.91 21.96 -4.85
N SER A 82 -3.44 20.88 -4.23
CA SER A 82 -4.30 19.87 -3.63
C SER A 82 -3.61 19.02 -2.57
N SER A 83 -4.38 18.18 -1.90
CA SER A 83 -3.85 17.13 -1.05
C SER A 83 -4.76 15.91 -1.03
N ILE A 84 -4.17 14.75 -0.71
CA ILE A 84 -4.92 13.55 -0.37
C ILE A 84 -4.30 12.93 0.88
N THR A 85 -5.12 12.26 1.68
CA THR A 85 -4.65 11.49 2.83
C THR A 85 -4.76 10.01 2.51
N LEU A 86 -3.66 9.26 2.60
CA LEU A 86 -3.68 7.81 2.45
C LEU A 86 -3.87 7.14 3.80
N ALA A 87 -4.76 6.15 3.88
CA ALA A 87 -4.94 5.30 5.05
C ALA A 87 -4.19 3.98 4.87
N ILE A 88 -3.15 3.77 5.68
CA ILE A 88 -2.27 2.61 5.59
C ILE A 88 -2.37 1.81 6.90
N ARG A 89 -2.56 0.50 6.77
CA ARG A 89 -2.55 -0.40 7.93
C ARG A 89 -1.13 -0.63 8.40
N MET A 90 -0.90 -0.59 9.70
CA MET A 90 0.45 -0.73 10.25
C MET A 90 0.95 -2.19 10.26
N ASP A 91 0.04 -3.16 10.34
CA ASP A 91 0.39 -4.59 10.44
C ASP A 91 0.92 -5.21 9.14
N ASN A 92 0.52 -4.67 7.98
CA ASN A 92 0.96 -5.16 6.68
C ASN A 92 1.42 -4.04 5.72
N LEU A 93 1.37 -2.76 6.13
CA LEU A 93 1.72 -1.58 5.35
C LEU A 93 0.95 -1.44 4.03
N TYR A 94 -0.21 -2.09 3.88
CA TYR A 94 -1.05 -1.96 2.68
C TYR A 94 -1.89 -0.69 2.74
N LEU A 95 -1.99 -0.02 1.60
CA LEU A 95 -2.98 1.02 1.37
C LEU A 95 -4.37 0.39 1.39
N VAL A 96 -5.27 0.94 2.19
CA VAL A 96 -6.69 0.53 2.23
C VAL A 96 -7.54 1.51 1.43
N GLY A 97 -7.23 2.80 1.52
CA GLY A 97 -7.97 3.83 0.82
C GLY A 97 -7.35 5.20 0.97
N PHE A 98 -8.02 6.21 0.42
CA PHE A 98 -7.59 7.60 0.49
C PHE A 98 -8.75 8.56 0.70
N ARG A 99 -8.46 9.70 1.33
CA ARG A 99 -9.40 10.79 1.57
C ARG A 99 -9.12 11.94 0.60
N THR A 100 -10.16 12.44 -0.04
CA THR A 100 -10.09 13.64 -0.89
C THR A 100 -10.18 14.93 -0.06
N PRO A 101 -9.83 16.11 -0.62
CA PRO A 101 -9.99 17.40 0.08
C PRO A 101 -11.42 17.67 0.55
N GLY A 102 -12.43 17.14 -0.15
CA GLY A 102 -13.84 17.23 0.25
C GLY A 102 -14.22 16.35 1.44
N GLY A 103 -13.25 15.65 2.04
CA GLY A 103 -13.43 14.84 3.23
C GLY A 103 -13.95 13.43 2.97
N VAL A 104 -14.08 13.02 1.71
CA VAL A 104 -14.65 11.72 1.30
C VAL A 104 -13.57 10.65 1.27
N TRP A 105 -13.78 9.56 2.00
CA TRP A 105 -12.95 8.36 1.92
C TRP A 105 -13.35 7.47 0.74
N TRP A 106 -12.33 6.99 0.03
CA TRP A 106 -12.45 6.00 -1.04
C TRP A 106 -11.62 4.77 -0.66
N GLU A 107 -12.26 3.61 -0.66
CA GLU A 107 -11.71 2.36 -0.16
C GLU A 107 -11.60 1.31 -1.28
N PHE A 108 -10.49 0.54 -1.28
CA PHE A 108 -10.37 -0.63 -2.15
C PHE A 108 -11.42 -1.68 -1.79
N GLY A 109 -12.14 -2.15 -2.79
CA GLY A 109 -13.23 -3.09 -2.63
C GLY A 109 -14.42 -2.71 -3.52
N LYS A 110 -15.49 -3.48 -3.39
CA LYS A 110 -16.73 -3.36 -4.17
C LYS A 110 -17.93 -3.68 -3.28
N ASP A 111 -19.13 -3.42 -3.80
CA ASP A 111 -20.36 -3.74 -3.11
C ASP A 111 -20.40 -5.22 -2.68
N GLY A 112 -20.78 -5.45 -1.42
CA GLY A 112 -20.74 -6.77 -0.77
C GLY A 112 -19.47 -7.05 0.03
N ASP A 113 -18.39 -6.29 -0.16
CA ASP A 113 -17.21 -6.36 0.72
C ASP A 113 -17.50 -5.65 2.07
N THR A 114 -16.63 -5.85 3.07
CA THR A 114 -16.73 -5.20 4.39
C THR A 114 -15.80 -4.00 4.46
N HIS A 115 -16.33 -2.81 4.78
CA HIS A 115 -15.53 -1.62 4.97
C HIS A 115 -14.60 -1.73 6.18
N LEU A 116 -13.32 -1.41 5.97
CA LEU A 116 -12.34 -1.24 7.01
C LEU A 116 -12.22 0.22 7.44
N LEU A 117 -12.54 1.18 6.58
CA LEU A 117 -12.51 2.61 6.92
C LEU A 117 -13.79 3.06 7.62
N GLY A 118 -13.65 3.98 8.58
CA GLY A 118 -14.77 4.69 9.19
C GLY A 118 -15.26 5.87 8.35
N ASP A 119 -16.26 6.60 8.87
CA ASP A 119 -16.82 7.83 8.26
C ASP A 119 -17.49 7.61 6.89
N ASN A 120 -18.23 6.52 6.72
CA ASN A 120 -18.99 6.18 5.50
C ASN A 120 -18.15 6.25 4.21
N PRO A 121 -17.07 5.44 4.12
CA PRO A 121 -16.24 5.38 2.93
C PRO A 121 -17.04 4.91 1.70
N ARG A 122 -16.48 5.18 0.53
CA ARG A 122 -17.04 4.75 -0.76
C ARG A 122 -16.17 3.70 -1.39
N TRP A 123 -16.78 2.67 -1.96
CA TRP A 123 -16.05 1.69 -2.75
C TRP A 123 -15.43 2.29 -4.01
N LEU A 124 -14.20 1.89 -4.29
CA LEU A 124 -13.53 2.15 -5.56
C LEU A 124 -14.09 1.30 -6.70
N GLY A 125 -14.73 0.17 -6.39
CA GLY A 125 -15.23 -0.81 -7.36
C GLY A 125 -14.17 -1.81 -7.83
N PHE A 126 -12.97 -1.77 -7.25
CA PHE A 126 -11.86 -2.67 -7.55
C PHE A 126 -10.95 -2.85 -6.32
N GLY A 127 -10.23 -3.97 -6.27
CA GLY A 127 -9.32 -4.29 -5.18
C GLY A 127 -7.97 -3.58 -5.27
N GLY A 128 -7.19 -3.68 -4.19
CA GLY A 128 -5.85 -3.09 -4.09
C GLY A 128 -4.71 -4.01 -4.54
N ARG A 129 -4.99 -5.19 -5.11
CA ARG A 129 -3.94 -6.08 -5.61
C ARG A 129 -3.39 -5.54 -6.91
N TYR A 130 -2.13 -5.83 -7.22
CA TYR A 130 -1.53 -5.39 -8.49
C TYR A 130 -2.30 -5.88 -9.71
N GLN A 131 -2.87 -7.08 -9.65
CA GLN A 131 -3.69 -7.62 -10.75
C GLN A 131 -4.96 -6.81 -10.98
N ASP A 132 -5.53 -6.20 -9.94
CA ASP A 132 -6.71 -5.34 -10.05
C ASP A 132 -6.36 -3.95 -10.64
N LEU A 133 -5.11 -3.51 -10.44
CA LEU A 133 -4.65 -2.17 -10.82
C LEU A 133 -3.98 -2.12 -12.20
N ILE A 134 -3.20 -3.13 -12.56
CA ILE A 134 -2.40 -3.17 -13.78
C ILE A 134 -2.59 -4.46 -14.59
N GLY A 135 -3.53 -5.32 -14.19
CA GLY A 135 -3.79 -6.61 -14.85
C GLY A 135 -2.57 -7.53 -14.77
N ASN A 136 -2.21 -8.13 -15.90
CA ASN A 136 -1.07 -9.06 -16.00
C ASN A 136 0.26 -8.36 -16.28
N LYS A 137 0.30 -7.02 -16.28
CA LYS A 137 1.54 -6.26 -16.51
C LYS A 137 2.44 -6.32 -15.28
N GLY A 138 3.75 -6.29 -15.51
CA GLY A 138 4.73 -6.23 -14.44
C GLY A 138 4.89 -4.81 -13.85
N LEU A 139 5.42 -4.74 -12.62
CA LEU A 139 5.63 -3.46 -11.92
C LEU A 139 6.68 -2.57 -12.59
N GLU A 140 7.54 -3.12 -13.43
CA GLU A 140 8.48 -2.38 -14.28
C GLU A 140 7.79 -1.45 -15.27
N THR A 141 6.48 -1.63 -15.52
CA THR A 141 5.69 -0.73 -16.38
C THR A 141 5.18 0.52 -15.65
N VAL A 142 5.35 0.60 -14.32
CA VAL A 142 4.87 1.71 -13.51
C VAL A 142 5.95 2.80 -13.41
N THR A 143 5.83 3.84 -14.23
CA THR A 143 6.69 5.03 -14.11
C THR A 143 6.38 5.81 -12.84
N MET A 144 7.41 6.08 -12.05
CA MET A 144 7.38 6.80 -10.78
C MET A 144 8.22 8.07 -10.88
N GLY A 145 8.13 8.92 -9.86
CA GLY A 145 8.89 10.17 -9.75
C GLY A 145 8.03 11.29 -9.20
N ARG A 146 8.65 12.44 -8.94
CA ARG A 146 7.99 13.61 -8.34
C ARG A 146 6.82 14.09 -9.20
N ALA A 147 7.05 14.27 -10.50
CA ALA A 147 6.00 14.72 -11.42
C ALA A 147 4.83 13.72 -11.49
N GLU A 148 5.12 12.42 -11.46
CA GLU A 148 4.11 11.36 -11.45
C GLU A 148 3.30 11.35 -10.14
N MET A 149 3.97 11.55 -9.00
CA MET A 149 3.30 11.67 -7.70
C MET A 149 2.42 12.93 -7.64
N THR A 150 2.92 14.09 -8.09
CA THR A 150 2.13 15.34 -8.17
C THR A 150 0.88 15.15 -9.03
N ARG A 151 1.03 14.55 -10.22
CA ARG A 151 -0.11 14.24 -11.11
C ARG A 151 -1.10 13.29 -10.44
N ALA A 152 -0.62 12.24 -9.76
CA ALA A 152 -1.49 11.29 -9.06
C ALA A 152 -2.29 11.96 -7.94
N VAL A 153 -1.65 12.80 -7.10
CA VAL A 153 -2.33 13.52 -6.03
C VAL A 153 -3.39 14.47 -6.59
N ASN A 154 -3.04 15.28 -7.58
CA ASN A 154 -3.96 16.25 -8.16
C ASN A 154 -5.15 15.61 -8.88
N ASP A 155 -4.97 14.44 -9.47
CA ASP A 155 -6.02 13.69 -10.16
C ASP A 155 -6.96 13.01 -9.15
N LEU A 156 -6.40 12.27 -8.18
CA LEU A 156 -7.19 11.59 -7.14
C LEU A 156 -7.95 12.56 -6.25
N ALA A 157 -7.40 13.75 -5.98
CA ALA A 157 -8.08 14.79 -5.20
C ALA A 157 -9.37 15.30 -5.86
N LYS A 158 -9.51 15.16 -7.18
CA LYS A 158 -10.72 15.54 -7.92
C LYS A 158 -11.79 14.46 -7.91
N LYS A 159 -11.51 13.27 -7.35
CA LYS A 159 -12.46 12.16 -7.36
C LYS A 159 -13.73 12.55 -6.60
N LYS A 160 -14.84 12.57 -7.33
CA LYS A 160 -16.19 12.85 -6.82
C LYS A 160 -17.05 11.60 -6.99
N LYS A 161 -18.23 11.58 -6.35
CA LYS A 161 -19.27 10.62 -6.72
C LYS A 161 -19.48 10.76 -8.23
N MET A 162 -19.55 9.65 -8.97
CA MET A 162 -20.17 9.65 -10.30
C MET A 162 -21.60 10.15 -10.11
N ALA A 163 -21.78 11.46 -10.23
CA ALA A 163 -23.08 12.10 -10.32
C ALA A 163 -23.06 12.77 -11.69
N THR A 164 -23.65 12.06 -12.66
CA THR A 164 -24.35 12.62 -13.82
C THR A 164 -23.59 13.53 -14.79
N LEU A 165 -22.27 13.73 -14.64
CA LEU A 165 -21.49 14.55 -15.58
C LEU A 165 -21.00 13.75 -16.81
N GLU A 166 -20.90 12.42 -16.70
CA GLU A 166 -20.42 11.59 -17.80
C GLU A 166 -21.53 11.22 -18.80
N GLU A 167 -22.81 11.22 -18.43
CA GLU A 167 -23.87 10.94 -19.41
C GLU A 167 -23.99 12.07 -20.46
N GLU A 168 -23.80 13.34 -20.07
CA GLU A 168 -23.81 14.48 -21.00
C GLU A 168 -22.52 14.57 -21.84
N GLU A 169 -21.33 14.37 -21.24
CA GLU A 169 -20.05 14.38 -21.99
C GLU A 169 -19.89 13.15 -22.92
N VAL A 170 -20.36 11.97 -22.50
CA VAL A 170 -20.37 10.76 -23.33
C VAL A 170 -21.41 10.89 -24.46
N GLN A 171 -22.60 11.48 -24.21
CA GLN A 171 -23.57 11.75 -25.28
C GLN A 171 -23.06 12.76 -26.32
N MET A 172 -22.26 13.75 -25.91
CA MET A 172 -21.63 14.68 -26.86
C MET A 172 -20.51 14.03 -27.70
N GLN A 173 -19.73 13.12 -27.11
CA GLN A 173 -18.61 12.45 -27.81
C GLN A 173 -19.06 11.28 -28.71
N MET A 174 -20.25 10.72 -28.49
CA MET A 174 -20.85 9.68 -29.34
C MET A 174 -21.23 10.16 -30.77
N GLN A 175 -21.05 11.44 -31.09
CA GLN A 175 -21.30 11.99 -32.43
C GLN A 175 -20.06 11.96 -33.36
N MET A 176 -18.96 11.30 -32.95
CA MET A 176 -17.74 11.18 -33.77
C MET A 176 -17.30 9.70 -33.94
N PRO A 177 -17.36 9.13 -35.16
CA PRO A 177 -17.05 7.71 -35.38
C PRO A 177 -15.58 7.32 -35.15
N GLU A 178 -14.62 8.26 -35.20
CA GLU A 178 -13.21 8.02 -34.86
C GLU A 178 -12.93 7.94 -33.34
N ALA A 179 -13.90 8.33 -32.50
CA ALA A 179 -13.78 8.24 -31.04
C ALA A 179 -14.42 6.96 -30.47
N ALA A 180 -15.00 6.11 -31.31
CA ALA A 180 -15.73 4.91 -30.86
C ALA A 180 -14.84 3.94 -30.08
N ASP A 181 -13.59 3.71 -30.52
CA ASP A 181 -12.65 2.83 -29.81
C ASP A 181 -12.18 3.43 -28.48
N LEU A 182 -11.98 4.76 -28.41
CA LEU A 182 -11.66 5.44 -27.15
C LEU A 182 -12.85 5.42 -26.18
N ALA A 183 -14.06 5.64 -26.69
CA ALA A 183 -15.29 5.59 -25.90
C ALA A 183 -15.57 4.16 -25.41
N ALA A 184 -15.35 3.15 -26.24
CA ALA A 184 -15.46 1.75 -25.86
C ALA A 184 -14.42 1.36 -24.80
N ALA A 185 -13.17 1.83 -24.92
CA ALA A 185 -12.13 1.61 -23.92
C ALA A 185 -12.44 2.31 -22.58
N ALA A 186 -12.94 3.56 -22.63
CA ALA A 186 -13.36 4.30 -21.44
C ALA A 186 -14.57 3.66 -20.76
N ALA A 187 -15.54 3.16 -21.54
CA ALA A 187 -16.69 2.42 -21.01
C ALA A 187 -16.30 1.06 -20.42
N ALA A 188 -15.27 0.40 -20.98
CA ALA A 188 -14.80 -0.90 -20.51
C ALA A 188 -14.04 -0.83 -19.17
N ASP A 189 -13.27 0.24 -18.93
CA ASP A 189 -12.64 0.49 -17.62
C ASP A 189 -12.68 1.97 -17.23
N PRO A 190 -13.83 2.48 -16.75
CA PRO A 190 -13.99 3.88 -16.35
C PRO A 190 -13.01 4.31 -15.24
N GLN A 191 -12.43 3.34 -14.52
CA GLN A 191 -11.52 3.58 -13.41
C GLN A 191 -10.04 3.42 -13.79
N ALA A 192 -9.70 3.18 -15.06
CA ALA A 192 -8.32 2.97 -15.51
C ALA A 192 -7.37 4.10 -15.08
N GLY A 193 -7.83 5.36 -15.18
CA GLY A 193 -7.08 6.52 -14.70
C GLY A 193 -6.80 6.47 -13.20
N THR A 194 -7.82 6.16 -12.40
CA THR A 194 -7.71 6.03 -10.93
C THR A 194 -6.77 4.88 -10.56
N LYS A 195 -6.91 3.70 -11.17
CA LYS A 195 -6.04 2.53 -10.96
C LYS A 195 -4.57 2.85 -11.24
N SER A 196 -4.30 3.52 -12.37
CA SER A 196 -2.96 3.94 -12.78
C SER A 196 -2.31 4.93 -11.79
N LYS A 197 -3.08 5.86 -11.22
CA LYS A 197 -2.55 6.78 -10.19
C LYS A 197 -2.32 6.06 -8.87
N LEU A 198 -3.25 5.21 -8.45
CA LEU A 198 -3.14 4.48 -7.19
C LEU A 198 -1.94 3.52 -7.19
N VAL A 199 -1.69 2.77 -8.27
CA VAL A 199 -0.53 1.85 -8.31
C VAL A 199 0.80 2.61 -8.17
N LYS A 200 0.92 3.81 -8.75
CA LYS A 200 2.12 4.66 -8.59
C LYS A 200 2.33 5.03 -7.12
N LEU A 201 1.27 5.46 -6.43
CA LEU A 201 1.35 5.81 -5.01
C LEU A 201 1.58 4.59 -4.11
N VAL A 202 0.98 3.44 -4.41
CA VAL A 202 1.22 2.18 -3.69
C VAL A 202 2.70 1.80 -3.78
N VAL A 203 3.30 1.83 -4.97
CA VAL A 203 4.71 1.48 -5.13
C VAL A 203 5.62 2.52 -4.46
N MET A 204 5.39 3.81 -4.69
CA MET A 204 6.25 4.86 -4.11
C MET A 204 6.11 4.99 -2.59
N VAL A 205 4.92 4.75 -2.01
CA VAL A 205 4.72 4.88 -0.57
C VAL A 205 4.81 3.53 0.12
N CYS A 206 3.86 2.61 -0.13
CA CYS A 206 3.77 1.36 0.63
C CYS A 206 4.99 0.45 0.37
N GLU A 207 5.36 0.24 -0.90
CA GLU A 207 6.52 -0.59 -1.21
C GLU A 207 7.84 0.13 -0.92
N GLY A 208 7.85 1.45 -1.05
CA GLY A 208 8.93 2.31 -0.55
C GLY A 208 9.19 2.10 0.93
N LEU A 209 8.16 1.93 1.76
CA LEU A 209 8.32 1.63 3.19
C LEU A 209 8.83 0.21 3.44
N ARG A 210 8.31 -0.78 2.71
CA ARG A 210 8.69 -2.20 2.87
C ARG A 210 10.07 -2.55 2.33
N PHE A 211 10.52 -1.91 1.25
CA PHE A 211 11.71 -2.31 0.49
C PHE A 211 12.75 -1.19 0.40
N ASN A 212 13.97 -1.48 0.89
CA ASN A 212 15.14 -0.64 0.71
C ASN A 212 15.53 -0.48 -0.78
N THR A 213 15.27 -1.50 -1.59
CA THR A 213 15.56 -1.44 -3.04
C THR A 213 14.59 -0.51 -3.76
N VAL A 214 13.30 -0.56 -3.43
CA VAL A 214 12.30 0.35 -4.01
C VAL A 214 12.58 1.78 -3.58
N SER A 215 12.77 2.02 -2.27
CA SER A 215 13.00 3.38 -1.79
C SER A 215 14.26 4.01 -2.40
N ARG A 216 15.35 3.24 -2.57
CA ARG A 216 16.57 3.73 -3.23
C ARG A 216 16.39 4.01 -4.72
N THR A 217 15.69 3.14 -5.45
CA THR A 217 15.41 3.36 -6.88
C THR A 217 14.52 4.58 -7.08
N VAL A 218 13.45 4.72 -6.27
CA VAL A 218 12.55 5.87 -6.35
C VAL A 218 13.28 7.15 -5.98
N ASP A 219 14.07 7.17 -4.90
CA ASP A 219 14.83 8.35 -4.48
C ASP A 219 15.80 8.83 -5.57
N ALA A 220 16.62 7.91 -6.10
CA ALA A 220 17.63 8.21 -7.11
C ALA A 220 17.02 8.81 -8.39
N GLY A 221 15.83 8.34 -8.77
CA GLY A 221 15.10 8.82 -9.93
C GLY A 221 14.01 9.84 -9.64
N PHE A 222 13.82 10.28 -8.39
CA PHE A 222 12.62 11.00 -7.99
C PHE A 222 12.48 12.34 -8.73
N ASN A 223 13.59 13.03 -8.93
CA ASN A 223 13.64 14.32 -9.61
C ASN A 223 13.99 14.20 -11.10
N SER A 224 14.06 12.99 -11.65
CA SER A 224 14.31 12.76 -13.09
C SER A 224 13.15 13.29 -13.94
N GLN A 225 13.47 13.96 -15.05
CA GLN A 225 12.48 14.48 -15.99
C GLN A 225 11.61 13.37 -16.62
N HIS A 226 12.18 12.18 -16.83
CA HIS A 226 11.49 11.04 -17.44
C HIS A 226 10.93 10.05 -16.41
N GLY A 227 11.08 10.36 -15.12
CA GLY A 227 10.74 9.45 -14.03
C GLY A 227 11.71 8.27 -13.92
N VAL A 228 11.27 7.25 -13.20
CA VAL A 228 12.03 6.02 -12.90
C VAL A 228 11.10 4.82 -12.81
N THR A 229 11.59 3.64 -13.16
CA THR A 229 10.87 2.38 -13.04
C THR A 229 11.67 1.38 -12.22
N LEU A 230 10.98 0.38 -11.67
CA LEU A 230 11.63 -0.79 -11.11
C LEU A 230 12.13 -1.70 -12.23
N THR A 231 13.20 -2.45 -11.96
CA THR A 231 13.55 -3.60 -12.81
C THR A 231 12.52 -4.72 -12.66
N VAL A 232 12.45 -5.63 -13.65
CA VAL A 232 11.60 -6.84 -13.57
C VAL A 232 11.89 -7.65 -12.30
N THR A 233 13.16 -7.77 -11.90
CA THR A 233 13.56 -8.50 -10.69
C THR A 233 13.04 -7.82 -9.43
N GLN A 234 13.19 -6.50 -9.31
CA GLN A 234 12.61 -5.74 -8.19
C GLN A 234 11.09 -5.88 -8.16
N GLY A 235 10.41 -5.80 -9.30
CA GLY A 235 8.97 -6.02 -9.40
C GLY A 235 8.54 -7.39 -8.88
N LYS A 236 9.24 -8.46 -9.27
CA LYS A 236 8.99 -9.83 -8.78
C LYS A 236 9.21 -9.95 -7.28
N GLN A 237 10.25 -9.32 -6.73
CA GLN A 237 10.55 -9.31 -5.30
C GLN A 237 9.44 -8.60 -4.51
N VAL A 238 9.00 -7.42 -4.97
CA VAL A 238 7.90 -6.65 -4.37
C VAL A 238 6.62 -7.48 -4.27
N GLN A 239 6.26 -8.16 -5.37
CA GLN A 239 5.10 -9.06 -5.41
C GLN A 239 5.24 -10.33 -4.54
N LYS A 240 6.37 -10.52 -3.86
CA LYS A 240 6.69 -11.69 -3.03
C LYS A 240 7.15 -11.28 -1.63
N TRP A 241 6.80 -10.08 -1.18
CA TRP A 241 7.11 -9.60 0.18
C TRP A 241 6.74 -10.59 1.29
N ASP A 242 5.56 -11.24 1.20
CA ASP A 242 5.12 -12.27 2.16
C ASP A 242 6.09 -13.47 2.21
N ARG A 243 6.56 -13.95 1.05
CA ARG A 243 7.54 -15.04 0.96
C ARG A 243 8.91 -14.63 1.48
N ILE A 244 9.35 -13.41 1.18
CA ILE A 244 10.63 -12.90 1.69
C ILE A 244 10.56 -12.73 3.22
N SER A 245 9.40 -12.32 3.75
CA SER A 245 9.17 -12.23 5.19
C SER A 245 9.21 -13.62 5.84
N LYS A 246 8.57 -14.64 5.25
CA LYS A 246 8.69 -16.04 5.72
C LYS A 246 10.14 -16.54 5.73
N ALA A 247 10.88 -16.26 4.65
CA ALA A 247 12.29 -16.62 4.56
C ALA A 247 13.15 -15.94 5.65
N ALA A 248 12.81 -14.69 6.04
CA ALA A 248 13.50 -14.01 7.14
C ALA A 248 13.35 -14.77 8.48
N PHE A 249 12.17 -15.32 8.75
CA PHE A 249 11.93 -16.18 9.92
C PHE A 249 12.65 -17.53 9.79
N GLU A 250 12.63 -18.15 8.61
CA GLU A 250 13.39 -19.40 8.39
C GLU A 250 14.89 -19.23 8.60
N TRP A 251 15.48 -18.12 8.13
CA TRP A 251 16.88 -17.77 8.38
C TRP A 251 17.19 -17.34 9.81
N ALA A 252 16.17 -16.98 10.60
CA ALA A 252 16.36 -16.72 12.03
C ALA A 252 16.71 -18.01 12.77
N ASP A 253 16.00 -19.10 12.43
CA ASP A 253 16.20 -20.43 13.01
C ASP A 253 17.39 -21.16 12.36
N HIS A 254 17.50 -21.05 11.02
CA HIS A 254 18.48 -21.76 10.21
C HIS A 254 19.26 -20.77 9.31
N PRO A 255 20.27 -20.05 9.85
CA PRO A 255 20.91 -18.92 9.17
C PRO A 255 21.67 -19.28 7.88
N THR A 256 21.93 -20.56 7.65
CA THR A 256 22.60 -21.09 6.44
C THR A 256 21.64 -21.83 5.50
N ALA A 257 20.33 -21.84 5.79
CA ALA A 257 19.34 -22.50 4.96
C ALA A 257 19.33 -21.93 3.53
N VAL A 258 19.27 -22.82 2.56
CA VAL A 258 19.11 -22.47 1.15
C VAL A 258 17.63 -22.56 0.81
N ILE A 259 17.02 -21.41 0.53
CA ILE A 259 15.57 -21.32 0.29
C ILE A 259 15.33 -21.20 -1.23
N PRO A 260 14.81 -22.24 -1.91
CA PRO A 260 14.71 -22.25 -3.39
C PRO A 260 13.88 -21.11 -3.96
N ASP A 261 12.85 -20.67 -3.24
CA ASP A 261 12.02 -19.54 -3.64
C ASP A 261 12.74 -18.20 -3.56
N MET A 262 13.70 -18.05 -2.65
CA MET A 262 14.54 -16.85 -2.55
C MET A 262 15.58 -16.85 -3.67
N GLN A 263 16.17 -18.00 -4.00
CA GLN A 263 17.08 -18.12 -5.14
C GLN A 263 16.43 -17.74 -6.46
N LYS A 264 15.17 -18.13 -6.69
CA LYS A 264 14.37 -17.71 -7.86
C LYS A 264 14.16 -16.19 -7.94
N LEU A 265 14.24 -15.50 -6.81
CA LEU A 265 14.15 -14.04 -6.71
C LEU A 265 15.54 -13.37 -6.72
N GLY A 266 16.62 -14.13 -6.87
CA GLY A 266 17.99 -13.63 -6.82
C GLY A 266 18.44 -13.23 -5.41
N ILE A 267 17.90 -13.88 -4.37
CA ILE A 267 18.23 -13.65 -2.97
C ILE A 267 18.84 -14.95 -2.41
N LYS A 268 20.12 -14.91 -2.03
CA LYS A 268 20.87 -16.10 -1.64
C LYS A 268 20.83 -16.36 -0.14
N ASP A 269 20.84 -15.30 0.65
CA ASP A 269 20.96 -15.37 2.10
C ASP A 269 20.25 -14.20 2.80
N LYS A 270 20.22 -14.25 4.13
CA LYS A 270 19.62 -13.22 4.98
C LYS A 270 20.29 -11.84 4.85
N ASN A 271 21.58 -11.78 4.49
CA ASN A 271 22.30 -10.51 4.34
C ASN A 271 21.86 -9.79 3.06
N GLU A 272 21.69 -10.52 1.96
CA GLU A 272 21.09 -10.00 0.73
C GLU A 272 19.64 -9.59 0.97
N ALA A 273 18.85 -10.40 1.69
CA ALA A 273 17.47 -10.05 2.03
C ALA A 273 17.38 -8.74 2.84
N ALA A 274 18.28 -8.51 3.80
CA ALA A 274 18.34 -7.26 4.58
C ALA A 274 18.71 -6.02 3.76
N ARG A 275 19.39 -6.19 2.62
CA ARG A 275 19.61 -5.11 1.67
C ARG A 275 18.38 -4.84 0.81
N ILE A 276 17.45 -5.78 0.71
CA ILE A 276 16.26 -5.71 -0.15
C ILE A 276 15.04 -5.21 0.64
N VAL A 277 14.66 -5.89 1.71
CA VAL A 277 13.52 -5.55 2.57
C VAL A 277 13.97 -4.74 3.78
N ALA A 278 13.18 -3.72 4.13
CA ALA A 278 13.39 -2.85 5.28
C ALA A 278 12.54 -3.28 6.49
N LEU A 279 11.32 -3.76 6.25
CA LEU A 279 10.36 -4.20 7.27
C LEU A 279 9.78 -5.54 6.82
N VAL A 280 9.63 -6.49 7.74
CA VAL A 280 9.11 -7.82 7.45
C VAL A 280 7.73 -8.03 8.07
N LYS A 281 6.89 -8.77 7.36
CA LYS A 281 5.57 -9.16 7.84
C LYS A 281 5.70 -10.16 8.98
N ASN A 282 4.96 -9.93 10.06
CA ASN A 282 4.86 -10.89 11.16
C ASN A 282 4.32 -12.24 10.67
N GLN A 283 4.95 -13.34 11.11
CA GLN A 283 4.52 -14.70 10.77
C GLN A 283 3.77 -15.39 11.92
N THR A 284 3.76 -14.79 13.12
CA THR A 284 3.02 -15.31 14.26
C THR A 284 1.53 -15.05 14.04
N THR A 285 0.71 -16.10 14.13
CA THR A 285 -0.74 -15.95 14.08
C THR A 285 -1.22 -15.23 15.34
N ALA A 286 -2.29 -14.43 15.24
CA ALA A 286 -2.83 -13.67 16.37
C ALA A 286 -3.11 -14.55 17.61
N ALA A 287 -3.49 -15.82 17.41
CA ALA A 287 -3.72 -16.79 18.48
C ALA A 287 -2.43 -17.19 19.25
N ALA A 288 -1.29 -17.29 18.56
CA ALA A 288 0.00 -17.59 19.19
C ALA A 288 0.60 -16.37 19.90
N ALA A 289 0.33 -15.16 19.39
CA ALA A 289 0.76 -13.91 20.04
C ALA A 289 0.04 -13.66 21.38
N THR A 290 -1.26 -13.99 21.48
CA THR A 290 -2.02 -13.90 22.73
C THR A 290 -1.60 -14.93 23.78
N ALA A 291 -1.11 -16.10 23.37
CA ALA A 291 -0.57 -17.09 24.29
C ALA A 291 0.79 -16.63 24.86
N ALA A 292 1.67 -16.09 24.01
CA ALA A 292 2.98 -15.60 24.44
C ALA A 292 2.93 -14.34 25.32
N SER A 293 1.86 -13.54 25.25
CA SER A 293 1.66 -12.43 26.19
C SER A 293 1.13 -12.88 27.54
N ALA A 294 0.36 -13.98 27.60
CA ALA A 294 -0.16 -14.52 28.86
C ALA A 294 0.94 -15.24 29.66
N ASP A 295 1.84 -15.98 28.99
CA ASP A 295 2.96 -16.65 29.66
C ASP A 295 4.00 -15.69 30.28
N ASN A 296 4.01 -14.40 29.89
CA ASN A 296 4.90 -13.40 30.49
C ASN A 296 4.29 -12.70 31.72
N ASP A 297 2.98 -12.85 31.97
CA ASP A 297 2.31 -12.25 33.13
C ASP A 297 2.24 -13.21 34.34
N ASP A 298 2.54 -14.50 34.13
CA ASP A 298 2.53 -15.53 35.20
C ASP A 298 3.88 -15.70 35.92
N ASP A 299 4.95 -15.01 35.50
CA ASP A 299 6.27 -15.03 36.15
C ASP A 299 6.50 -13.86 37.15
N GLU A 300 5.51 -12.98 37.35
CA GLU A 300 5.48 -11.97 38.44
C GLU A 300 4.25 -12.17 39.35
N ALA A 301 4.24 -13.26 40.13
CA ALA A 301 3.35 -13.41 41.29
C ALA A 301 4.04 -14.10 42.48
#